data_AF-A0A4J1YFW9-F1
#
_entry.id   AF-A0A4J1YFW9-F1
#
_cell.length_a   1.000
_cell.length_b   1.000
_cell.length_c   1.000
_cell.angle_alpha   90.00
_cell.angle_beta   90.00
_cell.angle_gamma   90.00
#
_symmetry.space_group_name_H-M   'P 1'
#
loop_
_entity.id
_entity.type
_entity.pdbx_description
1 polymer ?
#
loop_
_entity_poly.entity_id
_entity_poly.type
_entity_poly.pdbx_seq_one_letter_code
_entity_poly.pdbx_strand_id
1 'polypeptide(L)'
;MGLPITRKEISNWHIKASQYYLESLYKLLREKLLEQPLLPADETSYRVLESDSHLTYYWTFLSGKAENQAITLYHHGQCRSGLVVQEFLGDYSGYVHCDMLRQ
;
A
#
# COMPACT_ATOMS: atom_id res chain seq x y z
N MET A 1 -2.65 -18.22 -36.10
CA MET A 1 -1.87 -16.96 -36.17
C MET A 1 -2.11 -16.21 -34.87
N GLY A 2 -1.09 -16.06 -34.03
CA GLY A 2 -1.20 -15.31 -32.77
C GLY A 2 -1.00 -13.82 -33.00
N LEU A 3 -1.63 -12.99 -32.18
CA LEU A 3 -1.34 -11.55 -32.16
C LEU A 3 0.11 -11.36 -31.65
N PRO A 4 0.92 -10.47 -32.25
CA PRO A 4 2.30 -10.24 -31.87
C PRO A 4 2.40 -9.40 -30.57
N ILE A 5 1.80 -9.89 -29.49
CA ILE A 5 1.77 -9.20 -28.20
C ILE A 5 3.01 -9.61 -27.39
N THR A 6 3.82 -8.61 -27.05
CA THR A 6 5.02 -8.73 -26.24
C THR A 6 4.68 -8.73 -24.74
N ARG A 7 5.58 -9.28 -23.91
CA ARG A 7 5.49 -9.18 -22.44
C ARG A 7 5.35 -7.73 -21.97
N LYS A 8 6.08 -6.80 -22.60
CA LYS A 8 6.05 -5.37 -22.25
C LYS A 8 4.66 -4.78 -22.43
N GLU A 9 3.98 -5.13 -23.51
CA GLU A 9 2.60 -4.66 -23.78
C GLU A 9 1.63 -5.17 -22.71
N ILE A 10 1.71 -6.46 -22.37
CA ILE A 10 0.87 -7.04 -21.31
C ILE A 10 1.11 -6.35 -19.96
N SER A 11 2.37 -6.16 -19.56
CA SER A 11 2.70 -5.45 -18.31
C SER A 11 2.17 -4.02 -18.30
N ASN A 12 2.33 -3.29 -19.42
CA ASN A 12 1.82 -1.93 -19.55
C ASN A 12 0.29 -1.87 -19.45
N TRP A 13 -0.42 -2.87 -19.99
CA TRP A 13 -1.87 -2.94 -19.87
C TRP A 13 -2.31 -3.20 -18.43
N HIS A 14 -1.65 -4.09 -17.69
CA HIS A 14 -1.94 -4.28 -16.26
C HIS A 14 -1.72 -3.01 -15.45
N ILE A 15 -0.62 -2.29 -15.69
CA ILE A 15 -0.33 -1.01 -15.01
C ILE A 15 -1.44 0.00 -15.30
N LYS A 16 -1.79 0.18 -16.59
CA LYS A 16 -2.84 1.12 -16.99
C LYS A 16 -4.21 0.75 -16.44
N ALA A 17 -4.58 -0.53 -16.46
CA ALA A 17 -5.85 -0.99 -15.90
C ALA A 17 -5.92 -0.70 -14.39
N SER A 18 -4.84 -0.94 -13.66
CA SER A 18 -4.75 -0.61 -12.23
C SER A 18 -4.89 0.91 -12.01
N GLN A 19 -4.16 1.73 -12.76
CA GLN A 19 -4.21 3.19 -12.65
C GLN A 19 -5.61 3.74 -12.98
N TYR A 20 -6.25 3.26 -14.05
CA TYR A 20 -7.54 3.80 -14.51
C TYR A 20 -8.72 3.40 -13.62
N TYR A 21 -8.70 2.18 -13.07
CA TYR A 21 -9.89 1.64 -12.40
C TYR A 21 -9.70 1.36 -10.92
N LEU A 22 -8.47 1.08 -10.47
CA LEU A 22 -8.21 0.70 -9.08
C LEU A 22 -7.65 1.84 -8.24
N GLU A 23 -7.06 2.88 -8.84
CA GLU A 23 -6.50 4.00 -8.08
C GLU A 23 -7.56 4.76 -7.29
N SER A 24 -8.73 5.04 -7.90
CA SER A 24 -9.86 5.69 -7.22
C SER A 24 -10.43 4.81 -6.11
N LEU A 25 -10.55 3.51 -6.35
CA LEU A 25 -11.00 2.55 -5.35
C LEU A 25 -10.01 2.47 -4.18
N TYR A 26 -8.71 2.45 -4.44
CA TYR A 26 -7.67 2.47 -3.41
C TYR A 26 -7.78 3.72 -2.52
N LYS A 27 -7.98 4.90 -3.13
CA LYS A 27 -8.17 6.16 -2.38
C LYS A 27 -9.41 6.11 -1.49
N LEU A 28 -10.54 5.63 -2.02
CA LEU A 28 -11.77 5.47 -1.26
C LEU A 28 -11.61 4.47 -0.10
N LEU A 29 -10.97 3.32 -0.36
CA LEU A 29 -10.71 2.32 0.67
C LEU A 29 -9.77 2.87 1.75
N ARG A 30 -8.79 3.71 1.38
CA ARG A 30 -7.93 4.41 2.35
C ARG A 30 -8.75 5.35 3.22
N GLU A 31 -9.62 6.16 2.64
CA GLU A 31 -10.52 7.04 3.40
C GLU A 31 -11.38 6.23 4.40
N LYS A 32 -11.99 5.12 3.94
CA LYS A 32 -12.77 4.23 4.81
C LYS A 32 -11.98 3.50 5.87
N LEU A 33 -10.73 3.15 5.56
CA LEU A 33 -9.82 2.57 6.55
C LEU A 33 -9.50 3.60 7.64
N LEU A 34 -9.18 4.83 7.28
CA LEU A 34 -8.81 5.90 8.22
C LEU A 34 -10.00 6.41 9.07
N GLU A 35 -11.24 6.05 8.74
CA GLU A 35 -12.41 6.28 9.60
C GLU A 35 -12.44 5.33 10.82
N GLN A 36 -11.69 4.22 10.79
CA GLN A 36 -11.69 3.20 11.85
C GLN A 36 -10.84 3.67 13.06
N PRO A 37 -11.23 3.35 14.30
CA PRO A 37 -10.54 3.83 15.50
C PRO A 37 -9.19 3.16 15.78
N LEU A 38 -8.94 1.96 15.23
CA LEU A 38 -7.72 1.19 15.44
C LEU A 38 -7.27 0.52 14.13
N LEU A 39 -6.02 0.76 13.76
CA LEU A 39 -5.41 0.23 12.54
C LEU A 39 -4.16 -0.59 12.85
N PRO A 40 -4.16 -1.90 12.60
CA PRO A 40 -2.91 -2.65 12.48
C PRO A 40 -2.11 -2.18 11.27
N ALA A 41 -0.82 -1.91 11.48
CA ALA A 41 0.15 -1.61 10.44
C ALA A 41 1.41 -2.47 10.64
N ASP A 42 1.93 -3.00 9.54
CA ASP A 42 3.14 -3.83 9.51
C ASP A 42 3.94 -3.55 8.24
N GLU A 43 5.25 -3.79 8.25
CA GLU A 43 6.08 -3.65 7.07
C GLU A 43 6.83 -4.93 6.70
N THR A 44 6.89 -5.21 5.41
CA THR A 44 7.71 -6.29 4.85
C THR A 44 8.73 -5.72 3.88
N SER A 45 10.00 -6.02 4.13
CA SER A 45 11.08 -5.63 3.22
C SER A 45 11.16 -6.53 1.99
N TYR A 46 11.50 -5.94 0.86
CA TYR A 46 11.73 -6.63 -0.41
C TYR A 46 12.70 -5.84 -1.29
N ARG A 47 13.18 -6.46 -2.38
CA ARG A 47 14.13 -5.81 -3.31
C ARG A 47 13.46 -5.56 -4.66
N VAL A 48 13.33 -4.30 -5.04
CA VAL A 48 13.03 -3.89 -6.42
C VAL A 48 14.31 -3.93 -7.25
N LEU A 49 14.26 -4.57 -8.43
CA LEU A 49 15.44 -4.78 -9.29
C LEU A 49 16.06 -3.47 -9.82
N GLU A 50 15.22 -2.48 -10.10
CA GLU A 50 15.61 -1.17 -10.68
C GLU A 50 15.50 -0.01 -9.66
N SER A 51 15.63 -0.30 -8.36
CA SER A 51 15.64 0.73 -7.31
C SER A 51 17.05 1.14 -6.93
N ASP A 52 17.27 2.43 -6.70
CA ASP A 52 18.52 2.98 -6.17
C ASP A 52 18.79 2.53 -4.72
N SER A 53 17.72 2.18 -3.98
CA SER A 53 17.83 1.58 -2.65
C SER A 53 17.97 0.07 -2.72
N HIS A 54 18.91 -0.48 -1.92
CA HIS A 54 19.11 -1.93 -1.77
C HIS A 54 17.92 -2.64 -1.09
N LEU A 55 17.11 -1.91 -0.31
CA LEU A 55 15.93 -2.43 0.37
C LEU A 55 14.75 -1.47 0.18
N THR A 56 13.62 -2.03 -0.23
CA THR A 56 12.32 -1.35 -0.32
C THR A 56 11.33 -2.03 0.60
N TYR A 57 10.20 -1.37 0.89
CA TYR A 57 9.24 -1.85 1.89
C TYR A 57 7.83 -1.79 1.32
N TYR A 58 7.02 -2.80 1.64
CA TYR A 58 5.57 -2.70 1.59
C TYR A 58 5.06 -2.51 3.00
N TRP A 59 4.37 -1.40 3.21
CA TRP A 59 3.53 -1.16 4.38
C TRP A 59 2.17 -1.79 4.14
N THR A 60 1.71 -2.59 5.08
CA THR A 60 0.38 -3.18 5.06
C THR A 60 -0.44 -2.53 6.15
N PHE A 61 -1.55 -1.88 5.77
CA PHE A 61 -2.52 -1.31 6.69
C PHE A 61 -3.80 -2.15 6.63
N LEU A 62 -4.26 -2.60 7.79
CA LEU A 62 -5.41 -3.49 7.90
C LEU A 62 -6.50 -2.84 8.73
N SER A 63 -7.74 -3.25 8.48
CA SER A 63 -8.83 -3.00 9.40
C SER A 63 -8.66 -3.79 10.69
N GLY A 64 -9.16 -3.22 11.79
CA GLY A 64 -9.28 -3.93 13.05
C GLY A 64 -10.17 -5.17 12.90
N LYS A 65 -9.87 -6.25 13.63
CA LYS A 65 -10.64 -7.52 13.55
C LYS A 65 -12.12 -7.37 13.92
N ALA A 66 -12.46 -6.34 14.70
CA ALA A 66 -13.82 -6.06 15.15
C ALA A 66 -14.60 -5.14 14.18
N GLU A 67 -13.96 -4.65 13.12
CA GLU A 67 -14.56 -3.71 12.18
C GLU A 67 -15.46 -4.43 11.19
N ASN A 68 -16.58 -3.79 10.84
CA ASN A 68 -17.56 -4.37 9.90
C ASN A 68 -17.02 -4.44 8.46
N GLN A 69 -16.09 -3.56 8.11
CA GLN A 69 -15.46 -3.50 6.80
C GLN A 69 -14.02 -3.99 6.91
N ALA A 70 -13.74 -5.15 6.32
CA ALA A 70 -12.40 -5.69 6.23
C ALA A 70 -11.67 -5.07 5.03
N ILE A 71 -10.71 -4.20 5.30
CA ILE A 71 -9.88 -3.54 4.29
C ILE A 71 -8.43 -3.90 4.56
N THR A 72 -7.69 -4.24 3.49
CA THR A 72 -6.24 -4.44 3.51
C THR A 72 -5.64 -3.61 2.38
N LEU A 73 -4.76 -2.68 2.74
CA LEU A 73 -4.06 -1.83 1.79
C LEU A 73 -2.55 -2.05 1.88
N TYR A 74 -1.94 -2.19 0.71
CA TYR A 74 -0.49 -2.23 0.56
C TYR A 74 -0.02 -0.86 0.06
N HIS A 75 1.07 -0.36 0.63
CA HIS A 75 1.68 0.91 0.27
C HIS A 75 3.18 0.72 0.12
N HIS A 76 3.71 1.05 -1.06
CA HIS A 76 5.13 0.94 -1.31
C HIS A 76 5.89 2.13 -0.72
N GLY A 77 6.98 1.87 0.00
CA GLY A 77 7.94 2.87 0.45
C GLY A 77 9.36 2.50 0.01
N GLN A 78 10.13 3.50 -0.43
CA GLN A 78 11.55 3.31 -0.75
C GLN A 78 12.43 3.11 0.50
N CYS A 79 11.91 3.45 1.68
CA CYS A 79 12.59 3.33 2.96
C CYS A 79 11.62 2.89 4.06
N ARG A 80 12.18 2.48 5.21
CA ARG A 80 11.42 2.13 6.43
C ARG A 80 11.07 3.36 7.28
N SER A 81 11.13 4.56 6.70
CA SER A 81 10.97 5.79 7.47
C SER A 81 9.53 5.93 7.97
N GLY A 82 9.37 6.39 9.21
CA GLY A 82 8.07 6.81 9.74
C GLY A 82 7.40 7.90 8.91
N LEU A 83 8.16 8.63 8.08
CA LEU A 83 7.61 9.59 7.11
C LEU A 83 6.64 8.93 6.12
N VAL A 84 6.94 7.72 5.63
CA VAL A 84 6.06 6.99 4.69
C VAL A 84 4.72 6.69 5.36
N VAL A 85 4.76 6.30 6.64
CA VAL A 85 3.57 6.04 7.44
C VAL A 85 2.81 7.34 7.72
N GLN A 86 3.49 8.43 8.04
CA GLN A 86 2.87 9.75 8.25
C GLN A 86 2.17 10.26 7.00
N GLU A 87 2.79 10.15 5.82
CA GLU A 87 2.17 10.52 4.54
C GLU A 87 0.92 9.67 4.26
N PHE A 88 0.98 8.37 4.56
CA PHE A 88 -0.18 7.49 4.41
C PHE A 88 -1.31 7.83 5.39
N LEU A 89 -1.00 8.09 6.66
CA LEU A 89 -2.01 8.34 7.70
C LEU A 89 -2.58 9.77 7.65
N GLY A 90 -1.80 10.76 7.24
CA GLY A 90 -2.21 12.16 7.25
C GLY A 90 -2.65 12.62 8.65
N ASP A 91 -3.83 13.22 8.74
CA ASP A 91 -4.42 13.74 9.98
C ASP A 91 -5.18 12.68 10.81
N TYR A 92 -4.88 11.40 10.60
CA TYR A 92 -5.53 10.30 11.33
C TYR A 92 -5.34 10.45 12.84
N SER A 93 -6.46 10.52 13.58
CA SER A 93 -6.48 10.76 15.02
C SER A 93 -6.73 9.50 15.86
N GLY A 94 -6.86 8.33 15.22
CA GLY A 94 -7.08 7.06 15.89
C GLY A 94 -5.78 6.40 16.34
N TYR A 95 -5.87 5.14 16.75
CA TYR A 95 -4.72 4.36 17.19
C TYR A 95 -4.15 3.53 16.06
N VAL A 96 -2.82 3.41 16.04
CA VAL A 96 -2.10 2.50 15.15
C VAL A 96 -1.40 1.45 16.00
N HIS A 97 -1.67 0.18 15.70
CA HIS A 97 -0.97 -0.95 16.29
C HIS A 97 0.13 -1.40 15.33
N CYS A 98 1.38 -1.35 15.77
CA CYS A 98 2.53 -1.83 15.00
C CYS A 98 3.52 -2.49 15.96
N ASP A 99 4.33 -3.43 15.44
CA ASP A 99 5.40 -4.07 16.18
C ASP A 99 6.64 -3.15 16.21
N MET A 100 6.53 -2.09 17.01
CA MET A 100 7.66 -1.23 17.39
C MET A 100 8.44 -0.68 16.18
N LEU A 101 7.89 0.34 15.54
CA LEU A 101 8.67 1.31 14.78
C LEU A 101 9.71 1.95 15.73
N ARG A 102 10.98 1.56 15.68
CA ARG A 102 12.04 2.32 16.36
C ARG A 102 12.19 3.66 15.64
N GLN A 103 11.79 4.74 16.31
CA GLN A 103 12.19 6.11 15.95
C GLN A 103 13.71 6.25 15.95
#